data_AF-G0EQ75-F1
#
_entry.id   AF-G0EQ75-F1
#
_cell.length_a   1.000
_cell.length_b   1.000
_cell.length_c   1.000
_cell.angle_alpha   90.00
_cell.angle_beta   90.00
_cell.angle_gamma   90.00
#
_symmetry.space_group_name_H-M   'P 1'
#
loop_
_entity.id
_entity.type
_entity.pdbx_description
1 polymer ?
#
loop_
_entity_poly.entity_id
_entity_poly.type
_entity_poly.pdbx_seq_one_letter_code
_entity_poly.pdbx_strand_id
1 'polypeptide(L)'
;MKKSNENTSLKYLELAKEKEEIGEYKEALEYYEKSIEEDPDNIEAYFGLNLINSYIEMEKELKNDDASDNINKHIEFFNIFNEFLNKK
;
A
#
# COMPACT_ATOMS: atom_id res chain seq x y z
N MET A 1 -14.79 -21.97 -12.86
CA MET A 1 -15.00 -20.59 -13.36
C MET A 1 -14.34 -19.54 -12.43
N LYS A 2 -13.10 -19.77 -11.94
CA LYS A 2 -12.36 -18.79 -11.11
C LYS A 2 -11.49 -17.79 -11.92
N LYS A 3 -11.17 -18.12 -13.18
CA LYS A 3 -10.14 -17.40 -13.97
C LYS A 3 -10.49 -15.97 -14.43
N SER A 4 -11.77 -15.57 -14.51
CA SER A 4 -12.10 -14.21 -15.00
C SER A 4 -11.90 -13.14 -13.93
N ASN A 5 -12.26 -13.45 -12.68
CA ASN A 5 -12.25 -12.46 -11.60
C ASN A 5 -10.82 -12.26 -11.06
N GLU A 6 -10.02 -13.33 -11.03
CA GLU A 6 -8.58 -13.27 -10.70
C GLU A 6 -7.81 -12.36 -11.67
N ASN A 7 -8.10 -12.44 -12.98
CA ASN A 7 -7.47 -11.57 -13.97
C ASN A 7 -7.85 -10.08 -13.79
N THR A 8 -9.10 -9.80 -13.39
CA THR A 8 -9.54 -8.42 -13.11
C THR A 8 -8.90 -7.90 -11.82
N SER A 9 -8.82 -8.74 -10.77
CA SER A 9 -8.12 -8.41 -9.53
C SER A 9 -6.66 -8.04 -9.79
N LEU A 10 -5.92 -8.88 -10.54
CA LEU A 10 -4.53 -8.61 -10.88
C LEU A 10 -4.35 -7.30 -11.67
N LYS A 11 -5.29 -6.95 -12.56
CA LYS A 11 -5.26 -5.67 -13.26
C LYS A 11 -5.43 -4.48 -12.31
N TYR A 12 -6.35 -4.58 -11.34
CA TYR A 12 -6.51 -3.54 -10.34
C TYR A 12 -5.29 -3.45 -9.43
N LEU A 13 -4.70 -4.58 -9.06
CA LEU A 13 -3.44 -4.63 -8.32
C LEU A 13 -2.29 -3.92 -9.06
N GLU A 14 -2.15 -4.14 -10.37
CA GLU A 14 -1.13 -3.46 -11.19
C GLU A 14 -1.36 -1.94 -11.23
N LEU A 15 -2.61 -1.49 -11.42
CA LEU A 15 -2.95 -0.07 -11.39
C LEU A 15 -2.69 0.56 -10.02
N ALA A 16 -2.98 -0.17 -8.94
CA ALA A 16 -2.71 0.29 -7.57
C ALA A 16 -1.22 0.55 -7.36
N LYS A 17 -0.37 -0.39 -7.80
CA LYS A 17 1.10 -0.26 -7.73
C LYS A 17 1.62 0.90 -8.58
N GLU A 18 1.11 1.08 -9.79
CA GLU A 18 1.50 2.23 -10.64
C GLU A 18 1.18 3.56 -9.94
N LYS A 19 0.00 3.66 -9.34
CA LYS A 19 -0.42 4.85 -8.58
C LYS A 19 0.41 5.06 -7.32
N GLU A 20 0.77 3.99 -6.63
CA GLU A 20 1.66 4.01 -5.47
C GLU A 20 3.06 4.52 -5.84
N GLU A 21 3.65 4.03 -6.94
CA GLU A 21 4.98 4.42 -7.42
C GLU A 21 5.08 5.92 -7.74
N ILE A 22 3.99 6.52 -8.25
CA ILE A 22 3.95 7.95 -8.57
C ILE A 22 3.46 8.83 -7.40
N GLY A 23 3.18 8.24 -6.22
CA GLY A 23 2.76 8.94 -5.01
C GLY A 23 1.28 9.33 -4.96
N GLU A 24 0.45 8.80 -5.87
CA GLU A 24 -0.99 9.02 -5.90
C GLU A 24 -1.71 8.05 -4.93
N TYR A 25 -1.39 8.15 -3.64
CA TYR A 25 -1.80 7.18 -2.62
C TYR A 25 -3.32 6.99 -2.48
N LYS A 26 -4.12 8.03 -2.70
CA LYS A 26 -5.59 7.90 -2.65
C LYS A 26 -6.11 6.99 -3.77
N GLU A 27 -5.61 7.17 -4.98
CA GLU A 27 -6.01 6.36 -6.13
C GLU A 27 -5.46 4.94 -6.01
N ALA A 28 -4.25 4.78 -5.47
CA ALA A 28 -3.68 3.49 -5.15
C ALA A 28 -4.59 2.69 -4.19
N LEU A 29 -5.06 3.32 -3.10
CA LEU A 29 -6.00 2.70 -2.16
C LEU A 29 -7.29 2.24 -2.85
N GLU A 30 -7.90 3.09 -3.68
CA GLU A 30 -9.12 2.73 -4.42
C GLU A 30 -8.93 1.52 -5.34
N TYR A 31 -7.78 1.40 -5.98
CA TYR A 31 -7.48 0.25 -6.83
C TYR A 31 -7.15 -1.01 -6.02
N TYR A 32 -6.49 -0.89 -4.88
CA TYR A 32 -6.31 -2.02 -3.96
C TYR A 32 -7.65 -2.54 -3.44
N GLU A 33 -8.60 -1.66 -3.09
CA GLU A 33 -9.95 -2.04 -2.69
C GLU A 33 -10.68 -2.80 -3.80
N LYS A 34 -10.66 -2.29 -5.03
CA LYS A 34 -11.25 -2.98 -6.20
C LYS A 34 -10.61 -4.35 -6.46
N SER A 35 -9.30 -4.46 -6.26
CA SER A 35 -8.59 -5.74 -6.37
C SER A 35 -9.10 -6.76 -5.35
N ILE A 36 -9.36 -6.33 -4.12
CA ILE A 36 -9.90 -7.15 -3.03
C ILE A 36 -11.37 -7.52 -3.28
N GLU A 37 -12.17 -6.61 -3.85
CA GLU A 37 -13.57 -6.90 -4.22
C GLU A 37 -13.67 -7.99 -5.29
N GLU A 38 -12.77 -7.98 -6.28
CA GLU A 38 -12.73 -8.97 -7.35
C GLU A 38 -12.13 -10.32 -6.89
N ASP A 39 -11.11 -10.28 -6.04
CA ASP A 39 -10.50 -11.45 -5.42
C ASP A 39 -10.22 -11.20 -3.93
N PRO A 40 -11.13 -11.62 -3.04
CA PRO A 40 -10.95 -11.50 -1.60
C PRO A 40 -9.76 -12.30 -1.04
N ASP A 41 -9.17 -13.21 -1.83
CA ASP A 41 -7.98 -13.98 -1.45
C ASP A 41 -6.68 -13.31 -1.93
N ASN A 42 -6.73 -12.15 -2.60
CA ASN A 42 -5.56 -11.43 -3.09
C ASN A 42 -4.80 -10.74 -1.93
N ILE A 43 -3.93 -11.51 -1.28
CA ILE A 43 -3.11 -11.08 -0.13
C ILE A 43 -2.25 -9.85 -0.48
N GLU A 44 -1.78 -9.76 -1.72
CA GLU A 44 -0.91 -8.67 -2.14
C GLU A 44 -1.65 -7.32 -2.15
N ALA A 45 -2.93 -7.32 -2.55
CA ALA A 45 -3.75 -6.12 -2.50
C ALA A 45 -4.00 -5.64 -1.05
N TYR A 46 -4.25 -6.57 -0.12
CA TYR A 46 -4.34 -6.22 1.30
C TYR A 46 -3.02 -5.67 1.85
N PHE A 47 -1.89 -6.25 1.42
CA PHE A 47 -0.58 -5.78 1.87
C PHE A 47 -0.35 -4.32 1.43
N GLY A 48 -0.55 -4.02 0.14
CA GLY A 48 -0.41 -2.65 -0.39
C GLY A 48 -1.36 -1.65 0.29
N LEU A 49 -2.62 -2.03 0.49
CA LEU A 49 -3.60 -1.18 1.19
C LEU A 49 -3.19 -0.85 2.64
N ASN A 50 -2.77 -1.88 3.41
CA ASN A 50 -2.33 -1.67 4.79
C ASN A 50 -1.05 -0.84 4.88
N LEU A 51 -0.14 -1.04 3.93
CA LEU A 51 1.13 -0.31 3.85
C LEU A 51 0.89 1.19 3.66
N ILE A 52 0.05 1.56 2.69
CA ILE A 52 -0.30 2.97 2.42
C ILE A 52 -1.05 3.58 3.59
N ASN A 53 -2.02 2.87 4.18
CA ASN A 53 -2.74 3.37 5.36
C ASN A 53 -1.81 3.62 6.55
N SER A 54 -0.84 2.73 6.77
CA SER A 54 0.18 2.89 7.82
C SER A 54 1.05 4.12 7.55
N TYR A 55 1.46 4.34 6.29
CA TYR A 55 2.21 5.53 5.89
C TYR A 55 1.44 6.82 6.17
N ILE A 56 0.16 6.88 5.78
CA ILE A 56 -0.70 8.05 6.01
C ILE A 56 -0.91 8.32 7.50
N GLU A 57 -1.10 7.27 8.30
CA GLU A 57 -1.28 7.42 9.74
C GLU A 57 -0.01 7.95 10.42
N MET A 58 1.17 7.43 10.03
CA MET A 58 2.45 7.95 10.49
C MET A 58 2.67 9.42 10.10
N GLU A 59 2.28 9.82 8.88
CA GLU A 59 2.41 11.22 8.45
C GLU A 59 1.55 12.17 9.32
N LYS A 60 0.38 11.72 9.78
CA LYS A 60 -0.45 12.49 10.71
C LYS A 60 0.21 12.59 12.08
N GLU A 61 0.78 11.50 12.59
CA GLU A 61 1.46 11.49 13.89
C GLU A 61 2.68 12.42 13.92
N LEU A 62 3.48 12.46 12.84
CA LEU A 62 4.64 13.35 12.73
C LEU A 62 4.28 14.83 12.77
N LYS A 63 3.05 15.20 12.39
CA LYS A 63 2.55 16.58 12.46
C LYS A 63 2.10 16.99 13.86
N ASN A 64 2.01 16.05 14.80
CA ASN A 64 1.72 16.33 16.20
C ASN A 64 3.05 16.39 16.97
N ASP A 65 3.34 17.52 17.63
CA ASP A 65 4.66 17.91 18.17
C ASP A 65 5.31 16.95 19.22
N ASP A 66 4.68 15.84 19.59
CA ASP A 66 5.17 14.85 20.59
C ASP A 66 5.81 13.59 19.95
N ALA A 67 6.23 13.63 18.68
CA ALA A 67 6.55 12.44 17.87
C ALA A 67 8.00 11.88 17.96
N SER A 68 8.83 12.29 18.92
CA SER A 68 10.27 11.95 18.92
C SER A 68 10.57 10.44 18.93
N ASP A 69 9.74 9.65 19.63
CA ASP A 69 9.89 8.19 19.69
C ASP A 69 9.31 7.49 18.45
N ASN A 70 8.36 8.13 17.74
CA ASN A 70 7.72 7.57 16.54
C ASN A 70 8.55 7.81 15.27
N ILE A 71 9.39 8.86 15.25
CA ILE A 71 10.33 9.14 14.15
C ILE A 71 11.26 7.94 13.87
N ASN A 72 11.75 7.27 14.92
CA ASN A 72 12.66 6.13 14.74
C ASN A 72 11.96 4.92 14.09
N LYS A 73 10.70 4.63 14.48
CA LYS A 73 9.88 3.57 13.85
C LYS A 73 9.57 3.90 12.40
N HIS A 74 9.31 5.16 12.09
CA HIS A 74 9.05 5.65 10.73
C HIS A 74 10.27 5.45 9.83
N ILE A 75 11.48 5.80 10.28
CA ILE A 75 12.71 5.59 9.52
C ILE A 75 12.94 4.10 9.25
N GLU A 76 12.72 3.25 10.25
CA GLU A 76 12.87 1.80 10.09
C GLU A 76 11.87 1.23 9.07
N PHE A 77 10.60 1.62 9.15
CA PHE A 77 9.58 1.21 8.18
C PHE A 77 9.91 1.70 6.76
N PHE A 78 10.28 2.96 6.59
CA PHE A 78 10.64 3.53 5.29
C PHE A 78 11.86 2.83 4.68
N ASN A 79 12.84 2.44 5.50
CA ASN A 79 14.00 1.68 5.04
C ASN A 79 13.61 0.25 4.62
N ILE A 80 12.78 -0.45 5.40
CA ILE A 80 12.26 -1.78 5.04
C ILE A 80 11.43 -1.71 3.75
N PHE A 81 10.59 -0.68 3.64
CA PHE A 81 9.78 -0.41 2.45
C PHE A 81 10.65 -0.18 1.20
N ASN A 82 11.64 0.70 1.30
CA ASN A 82 12.57 0.94 0.20
C ASN A 82 13.40 -0.31 -0.15
N GLU A 83 13.78 -1.12 0.84
CA GLU A 83 14.49 -2.38 0.57
C GLU A 83 13.58 -3.38 -0.18
N PHE A 84 12.30 -3.45 0.19
CA PHE A 84 11.32 -4.28 -0.48
C PHE A 84 11.09 -3.83 -1.93
N LEU A 85 10.91 -2.53 -2.17
CA LEU A 85 10.72 -1.97 -3.51
C LEU A 85 11.98 -2.07 -4.38
N ASN A 86 13.18 -1.94 -3.79
CA ASN A 86 14.44 -2.00 -4.54
C ASN A 86 14.92 -3.42 -4.85
N LYS A 87 14.29 -4.46 -4.30
CA LYS A 87 14.53 -5.85 -4.71
C LYS A 87 13.80 -6.15 -6.03
N LYS A 88 14.35 -5.61 -7.13
CA LYS A 88 14.20 -6.20 -8.47
C LYS A 88 15.22 -7.31 -8.69
#